data_AF-A0A924C0V7-F1
#
_entry.id   AF-A0A924C0V7-F1
#
_cell.length_a   1.000
_cell.length_b   1.000
_cell.length_c   1.000
_cell.angle_alpha   90.00
_cell.angle_beta   90.00
_cell.angle_gamma   90.00
#
_symmetry.space_group_name_H-M   'P 1'
#
loop_
_entity.id
_entity.type
_entity.pdbx_description
1 polymer ?
#
loop_
_entity_poly.entity_id
_entity_poly.type
_entity_poly.pdbx_seq_one_letter_code
_entity_poly.pdbx_strand_id
1 'polypeptide(L)'
;MKPPQHKDKPEIEGQRKMGQAIGDVSRAWRYEMNLMLKPFGLSLSQRQVLVQLHRHPEGLMQTELARKLGIESPTLVRLLDLLEKKEW
;
A
#
# COMPACT_ATOMS: atom_id res chain seq x y z
N MET A 1 -12.74 48.45 11.42
CA MET A 1 -11.68 47.41 11.46
C MET A 1 -11.93 46.44 10.31
N LYS A 2 -11.06 46.39 9.29
CA LYS A 2 -11.12 45.33 8.26
C LYS A 2 -10.41 44.09 8.84
N PRO A 3 -10.98 42.88 8.72
CA PRO A 3 -10.27 41.67 9.14
C PRO A 3 -9.04 41.46 8.24
N PRO A 4 -7.94 40.88 8.77
CA PRO A 4 -6.74 40.64 7.98
C PRO A 4 -7.05 39.63 6.88
N GLN A 5 -6.80 40.01 5.63
CA GLN A 5 -6.88 39.10 4.49
C GLN A 5 -5.79 38.04 4.64
N HIS A 6 -6.19 36.80 4.91
CA HIS A 6 -5.31 35.65 4.85
C HIS A 6 -4.92 35.47 3.38
N LYS A 7 -3.74 35.96 3.00
CA LYS A 7 -3.13 35.66 1.71
C LYS A 7 -2.78 34.18 1.71
N ASP A 8 -3.74 33.35 1.30
CA ASP A 8 -3.55 31.91 1.16
C ASP A 8 -2.41 31.67 0.17
N LYS A 9 -1.29 31.23 0.74
CA LYS A 9 0.01 31.16 0.09
C LYS A 9 -0.03 30.11 -1.03
N PRO A 10 0.42 30.43 -2.27
CA PRO A 10 0.52 29.46 -3.37
C PRO A 10 1.35 28.21 -3.03
N GLU A 11 2.17 28.28 -1.99
CA GLU A 11 2.96 27.19 -1.41
C GLU A 11 2.08 26.02 -0.89
N ILE A 12 0.94 26.30 -0.25
CA ILE A 12 0.03 25.26 0.26
C ILE A 12 -0.65 24.51 -0.90
N GLU A 13 -0.99 25.23 -1.97
CA GLU A 13 -1.61 24.64 -3.16
C GLU A 13 -0.63 23.75 -3.93
N GLY A 14 0.64 24.16 -4.02
CA GLY A 14 1.72 23.35 -4.60
C GLY A 14 1.95 22.05 -3.82
N GLN A 15 2.04 22.14 -2.49
CA GLN A 15 2.19 20.97 -1.62
C GLN A 15 0.98 20.02 -1.70
N ARG A 16 -0.24 20.57 -1.77
CA ARG A 16 -1.47 19.79 -1.93
C ARG A 16 -1.49 19.04 -3.27
N LYS A 17 -1.18 19.72 -4.38
CA LYS A 17 -1.09 19.08 -5.70
C LYS A 17 -0.02 17.99 -5.74
N MET A 18 1.14 18.22 -5.11
CA MET A 18 2.19 17.22 -4.99
C MET A 18 1.71 15.99 -4.18
N GLY A 19 1.08 16.21 -3.03
CA GLY A 19 0.50 15.12 -2.23
C GLY A 19 -0.54 14.30 -2.99
N GLN A 20 -1.40 14.98 -3.76
CA GLN A 20 -2.38 14.32 -4.65
C GLN A 20 -1.68 13.47 -5.72
N ALA A 21 -0.69 14.02 -6.41
CA ALA A 21 0.07 13.30 -7.44
C ALA A 21 0.78 12.06 -6.88
N ILE A 22 1.41 12.16 -5.70
CA ILE A 22 2.01 11.01 -5.01
C ILE A 22 0.93 9.94 -4.73
N GLY A 23 -0.23 10.37 -4.24
CA GLY A 23 -1.36 9.48 -3.98
C GLY A 23 -1.91 8.81 -5.24
N ASP A 24 -1.97 9.53 -6.37
CA ASP A 24 -2.38 9.00 -7.67
C ASP A 24 -1.38 7.96 -8.20
N VAL A 25 -0.08 8.28 -8.18
CA VAL A 25 0.99 7.36 -8.61
C VAL A 25 0.99 6.09 -7.75
N SER A 26 0.86 6.21 -6.43
CA SER A 26 0.77 5.08 -5.52
C SER A 26 -0.44 4.17 -5.80
N ARG A 27 -1.58 4.76 -6.20
CA ARG A 27 -2.79 4.01 -6.58
C ARG A 27 -2.62 3.32 -7.93
N ALA A 28 -2.10 4.02 -8.93
CA ALA A 28 -1.83 3.48 -10.26
C ALA A 28 -0.85 2.29 -10.19
N TRP A 29 0.24 2.43 -9.44
CA TRP A 29 1.19 1.34 -9.21
C TRP A 29 0.54 0.11 -8.56
N ARG A 30 -0.25 0.31 -7.49
CA ARG A 30 -0.98 -0.79 -6.85
C ARG A 30 -1.97 -1.47 -7.79
N TYR A 31 -2.65 -0.69 -8.63
CA TYR A 31 -3.56 -1.22 -9.63
C TYR A 31 -2.83 -2.11 -10.65
N GLU A 32 -1.70 -1.64 -11.18
CA GLU A 32 -0.88 -2.39 -12.13
C GLU A 32 -0.34 -3.69 -11.52
N MET A 33 0.24 -3.63 -10.31
CA MET A 33 0.69 -4.84 -9.62
C MET A 33 -0.44 -5.84 -9.40
N ASN A 34 -1.65 -5.36 -9.06
CA ASN A 34 -2.80 -6.23 -8.91
C ASN A 34 -3.20 -6.88 -10.24
N LEU A 35 -3.18 -6.15 -11.35
CA LEU A 35 -3.48 -6.70 -12.67
C LEU A 35 -2.44 -7.75 -13.07
N MET A 36 -1.16 -7.44 -12.92
CA MET A 36 -0.06 -8.37 -13.20
C MET A 36 -0.19 -9.67 -12.40
N LEU A 37 -0.63 -9.58 -11.14
CA LEU A 37 -0.76 -10.75 -10.28
C LEU A 37 -2.11 -11.49 -10.40
N LYS A 38 -3.09 -10.92 -11.11
CA LYS A 38 -4.43 -11.51 -11.26
C LYS A 38 -4.42 -12.90 -11.94
N PRO A 39 -3.61 -13.16 -12.98
CA PRO A 39 -3.59 -14.46 -13.67
C PRO A 39 -3.14 -15.63 -12.79
N PHE A 40 -2.43 -15.38 -11.69
CA PHE A 40 -1.90 -16.42 -10.81
C PHE A 40 -2.95 -17.02 -9.84
N GLY A 41 -4.23 -16.65 -9.96
CA GLY A 41 -5.29 -17.20 -9.10
C GLY A 41 -5.13 -16.83 -7.62
N LEU A 42 -4.56 -15.65 -7.36
CA LEU A 42 -4.34 -15.10 -6.03
C LEU A 42 -5.45 -14.10 -5.66
N SER A 43 -5.90 -14.15 -4.39
CA SER A 43 -6.81 -13.15 -3.85
C SER A 43 -6.14 -11.77 -3.76
N LEU A 44 -6.92 -10.70 -3.54
CA LEU A 44 -6.34 -9.36 -3.32
C LEU A 44 -5.40 -9.35 -2.11
N SER A 45 -5.79 -9.96 -1.00
CA SER A 45 -4.98 -10.02 0.22
C SER A 45 -3.68 -10.79 0.02
N GLN A 46 -3.71 -11.90 -0.73
CA GLN A 46 -2.51 -12.66 -1.10
C GLN A 46 -1.55 -11.83 -1.95
N ARG A 47 -2.06 -11.09 -2.95
CA ARG A 47 -1.25 -10.20 -3.77
C ARG A 47 -0.60 -9.09 -2.96
N GLN A 48 -1.33 -8.52 -2.00
CA GLN A 48 -0.79 -7.49 -1.10
C GLN A 48 0.34 -8.03 -0.22
N VAL A 49 0.24 -9.27 0.27
CA VAL A 49 1.33 -9.93 1.00
C VAL A 49 2.58 -10.02 0.14
N LEU A 50 2.47 -10.54 -1.10
CA LEU A 50 3.61 -10.66 -2.01
C LEU A 50 4.23 -9.30 -2.37
N VAL A 51 3.41 -8.27 -2.58
CA VAL A 51 3.87 -6.90 -2.82
C VAL A 51 4.69 -6.37 -1.63
N GLN A 52 4.25 -6.63 -0.40
CA GLN A 52 4.98 -6.19 0.79
C GLN A 52 6.29 -6.96 0.97
N LEU A 53 6.29 -8.29 0.75
CA LEU A 53 7.51 -9.10 0.77
C LEU A 53 8.52 -8.63 -0.27
N HIS A 54 8.07 -8.35 -1.50
CA HIS A 54 8.94 -7.84 -2.56
C HIS A 54 9.56 -6.47 -2.22
N ARG A 55 8.83 -5.61 -1.51
CA ARG A 55 9.33 -4.29 -1.05
C ARG A 55 10.30 -4.37 0.12
N HIS A 56 10.39 -5.53 0.77
CA HIS A 56 11.21 -5.80 1.94
C HIS A 56 12.04 -7.07 1.72
N PRO A 57 13.00 -7.04 0.77
CA PRO A 57 13.79 -8.22 0.41
C PRO A 57 14.64 -8.77 1.56
N GLU A 58 14.94 -7.95 2.57
CA GLU A 58 15.58 -8.35 3.83
C GLU A 58 14.70 -9.24 4.72
N GLY A 59 13.41 -9.37 4.40
CA GLY A 59 12.41 -10.05 5.20
C GLY A 59 11.75 -9.12 6.22
N LEU A 60 10.62 -9.57 6.76
CA LEU A 60 9.87 -8.88 7.81
C LEU A 60 9.47 -9.89 8.87
N MET A 61 9.43 -9.46 10.13
CA MET A 61 8.69 -10.26 11.12
C MET A 61 7.21 -10.30 10.72
N GLN A 62 6.53 -11.42 10.93
CA GLN A 62 5.12 -11.57 10.57
C GLN A 62 4.24 -10.51 11.26
N THR A 63 4.54 -10.15 12.50
CA THR A 63 3.83 -9.08 13.23
C THR A 63 3.96 -7.72 12.55
N GLU A 64 5.12 -7.43 11.93
CA GLU A 64 5.36 -6.19 11.21
C GLU A 64 4.68 -6.17 9.85
N LEU A 65 4.70 -7.31 9.16
CA LEU A 65 3.98 -7.49 7.90
C LEU A 65 2.47 -7.35 8.12
N ALA A 66 1.91 -7.91 9.19
CA ALA A 66 0.50 -7.80 9.54
C ALA A 66 0.09 -6.34 9.78
N ARG A 67 0.91 -5.62 10.56
CA ARG A 67 0.75 -4.18 10.81
C ARG A 67 0.81 -3.35 9.51
N LYS A 68 1.76 -3.63 8.60
CA LYS A 68 1.85 -2.93 7.30
C LYS A 68 0.63 -3.18 6.40
N LEU A 69 0.03 -4.37 6.52
CA LEU A 69 -1.17 -4.75 5.78
C LEU A 69 -2.47 -4.31 6.45
N GLY A 70 -2.42 -3.81 7.70
CA GLY A 70 -3.60 -3.41 8.47
C GLY A 70 -4.50 -4.59 8.84
N ILE A 71 -3.92 -5.78 9.03
CA ILE A 71 -4.63 -7.00 9.41
C ILE A 71 -4.06 -7.58 10.71
N GLU A 72 -4.82 -8.47 11.34
CA GLU A 72 -4.36 -9.16 12.54
C GLU A 72 -3.32 -10.24 12.20
N SER A 73 -2.37 -10.49 13.12
CA SER A 73 -1.34 -11.52 12.94
C SER A 73 -1.92 -12.91 12.62
N PRO A 74 -2.99 -13.41 13.26
CA PRO A 74 -3.60 -14.69 12.90
C PRO A 74 -4.15 -14.72 11.47
N THR A 75 -4.67 -13.59 10.97
CA THR A 75 -5.10 -13.47 9.57
C THR A 75 -3.93 -13.55 8.62
N LEU A 76 -2.81 -12.89 8.94
CA LEU A 76 -1.60 -12.97 8.13
C LEU A 76 -1.05 -14.40 8.07
N VAL A 77 -0.94 -15.09 9.21
CA VAL A 77 -0.43 -16.48 9.25
C VAL A 77 -1.22 -17.35 8.27
N ARG A 78 -2.56 -17.29 8.31
CA ARG A 78 -3.41 -18.03 7.35
C ARG A 78 -3.14 -17.64 5.90
N LEU A 79 -2.87 -16.37 5.61
CA LEU A 79 -2.54 -15.94 4.24
C LEU A 79 -1.19 -16.48 3.77
N LEU A 80 -0.19 -16.51 4.66
CA LEU A 80 1.12 -17.10 4.39
C LEU A 80 1.01 -18.61 4.15
N ASP A 81 0.28 -19.34 5.00
CA ASP A 81 0.04 -20.78 4.82
C ASP A 81 -0.65 -21.08 3.47
N LEU A 82 -1.59 -20.22 3.04
CA LEU A 82 -2.28 -20.36 1.77
C LEU A 82 -1.38 -20.03 0.56
N LEU A 83 -0.41 -19.13 0.72
CA LEU A 83 0.58 -18.81 -0.30
C LEU A 83 1.60 -19.95 -0.42
N GLU A 84 2.11 -20.46 0.70
CA GLU A 84 3.03 -21.60 0.76
C GLU A 84 2.40 -22.86 0.12
N LYS A 85 1.12 -23.15 0.42
CA LYS A 85 0.37 -24.24 -0.23
C LYS A 85 0.18 -24.08 -1.73
N LYS A 86 0.29 -22.85 -2.25
CA LYS A 86 0.26 -22.54 -3.68
C LYS A 86 1.67 -22.46 -4.28
N GLU A 87 2.71 -22.78 -3.51
CA GLU A 87 4.12 -22.71 -3.89
C GLU A 87 4.60 -21.30 -4.26
N TRP A 88 4.12 -20.29 -3.52
CA TRP A 88 4.55 -18.89 -3.61
C TRP A 88 5.50 -18.51 -2.47
#